data_AF-A0A9W6KQL5-F1
#
_entry.id   AF-A0A9W6KQL5-F1
#
_cell.length_a   1.000
_cell.length_b   1.000
_cell.length_c   1.000
_cell.angle_alpha   90.00
_cell.angle_beta   90.00
_cell.angle_gamma   90.00
#
_symmetry.space_group_name_H-M   'P 1'
#
loop_
_entity.id
_entity.type
_entity.pdbx_description
1 polymer ?
#
loop_
_entity_poly.entity_id
_entity_poly.type
_entity_poly.pdbx_seq_one_letter_code
_entity_poly.pdbx_strand_id
1 'polypeptide(L)'
;MTANDDPDRPALRTQTIEAWLGWAYRHALRYAFRRRPIDDLRQVAAYGLIEAVDGYDPWRGARFEPYASVTIRGELKHHFRDQARDLSLDGFAALHAKLVAQARKPAGATSAGKWPTRP
;
A
#
# COMPACT_ATOMS: atom_id res chain seq x y z
N MET A 1 -10.52 7.09 25.19
CA MET A 1 -9.63 6.04 24.67
C MET A 1 -9.65 6.12 23.17
N THR A 2 -8.60 6.66 22.58
CA THR A 2 -8.39 6.52 21.14
C THR A 2 -7.71 5.17 20.90
N ALA A 3 -7.73 4.65 19.66
CA ALA A 3 -6.98 3.44 19.31
C ALA A 3 -5.46 3.56 19.61
N ASN A 4 -4.95 4.78 19.86
CA ASN A 4 -3.56 5.07 20.18
C ASN A 4 -3.13 4.60 21.58
N ASP A 5 -4.07 4.46 22.53
CA ASP A 5 -3.81 4.22 23.96
C ASP A 5 -3.92 2.73 24.37
N ASP A 6 -4.10 1.83 23.40
CA ASP A 6 -4.31 0.40 23.64
C ASP A 6 -2.97 -0.34 23.87
N PRO A 7 -2.74 -0.99 25.03
CA PRO A 7 -1.50 -1.71 25.32
C PRO A 7 -1.22 -2.88 24.35
N ASP A 8 -2.26 -3.45 23.73
CA ASP A 8 -2.09 -4.55 22.77
C ASP A 8 -1.74 -4.09 21.35
N ARG A 9 -1.77 -2.76 21.12
CA ARG A 9 -1.54 -2.17 19.79
C ARG A 9 -0.22 -2.57 19.14
N PRO A 10 0.94 -2.60 19.82
CA PRO A 10 2.20 -3.00 19.19
C PRO A 10 2.17 -4.44 18.66
N ALA A 11 1.53 -5.35 19.38
CA ALA A 11 1.40 -6.75 18.97
C ALA A 11 0.41 -6.90 17.80
N LEU A 12 -0.75 -6.24 17.88
CA LEU A 12 -1.75 -6.23 16.81
C LEU A 12 -1.22 -5.59 15.52
N ARG A 13 -0.43 -4.53 15.64
CA ARG A 13 0.28 -3.88 14.53
C ARG A 13 1.17 -4.88 13.80
N THR A 14 2.07 -5.54 14.53
CA THR A 14 3.03 -6.50 13.94
C THR A 14 2.30 -7.66 13.27
N GLN A 15 1.33 -8.28 13.96
CA GLN A 15 0.53 -9.37 13.38
C GLN A 15 -0.22 -8.94 12.12
N THR A 16 -0.77 -7.72 12.11
CA THR A 16 -1.44 -7.17 10.93
C THR A 16 -0.47 -7.00 9.77
N ILE A 17 0.70 -6.41 10.00
CA ILE A 17 1.72 -6.21 8.95
C ILE A 17 2.11 -7.56 8.35
N GLU A 18 2.45 -8.55 9.19
CA GLU A 18 2.86 -9.88 8.74
C GLU A 18 1.76 -10.58 7.93
N ALA A 19 0.51 -10.52 8.40
CA ALA A 19 -0.63 -11.13 7.72
C ALA A 19 -0.92 -10.52 6.34
N TRP A 20 -0.63 -9.22 6.16
CA TRP A 20 -0.96 -8.47 4.94
C TRP A 20 0.23 -8.27 3.99
N LEU A 21 1.45 -8.65 4.39
CA LEU A 21 2.66 -8.41 3.62
C LEU A 21 2.62 -9.04 2.22
N GLY A 22 2.14 -10.28 2.13
CA GLY A 22 1.98 -10.98 0.85
C GLY A 22 0.95 -10.31 -0.07
N TRP A 23 -0.08 -9.67 0.50
CA TRP A 23 -1.04 -8.88 -0.26
C TRP A 23 -0.43 -7.58 -0.76
N ALA A 24 0.32 -6.86 0.09
CA ALA A 24 1.05 -5.66 -0.31
C ALA A 24 2.03 -5.94 -1.47
N TYR A 25 2.75 -7.06 -1.44
CA TYR A 25 3.64 -7.46 -2.55
C TYR A 25 2.91 -7.69 -3.88
N ARG A 26 1.64 -8.10 -3.86
CA ARG A 26 0.84 -8.19 -5.11
C ARG A 26 0.57 -6.82 -5.72
N HIS A 27 0.56 -5.75 -4.94
CA HIS A 27 0.48 -4.39 -5.48
C HIS A 27 1.74 -4.03 -6.28
N ALA A 28 2.93 -4.39 -5.79
CA ALA A 28 4.20 -4.12 -6.45
C ALA A 28 4.29 -4.71 -7.86
N LEU A 29 3.69 -5.89 -8.08
CA LEU A 29 3.67 -6.57 -9.40
C LEU A 29 3.05 -5.70 -10.51
N ARG A 30 2.08 -4.84 -10.18
CA ARG A 30 1.44 -3.92 -11.15
C ARG A 30 2.36 -2.79 -11.61
N TYR A 31 3.47 -2.58 -10.90
CA TYR A 31 4.44 -1.52 -11.15
C TYR A 31 5.78 -2.07 -11.64
N ALA A 32 5.89 -3.40 -11.79
CA ALA A 32 7.08 -4.05 -12.31
C ALA A 32 7.25 -3.72 -13.80
N PHE A 33 8.24 -2.89 -14.12
CA PHE A 33 8.67 -2.64 -15.50
C PHE A 33 10.12 -3.04 -15.70
N ARG A 34 10.49 -3.30 -16.97
CA ARG A 34 11.73 -3.90 -17.51
C ARG A 34 13.09 -3.34 -17.02
N ARG A 35 13.14 -2.46 -16.01
CA ARG A 35 14.37 -1.84 -15.49
C ARG A 35 14.47 -1.70 -13.97
N ARG A 36 13.47 -2.12 -13.17
CA ARG A 36 13.52 -2.05 -11.69
C ARG A 36 13.49 -3.45 -11.09
N PRO A 37 14.35 -3.76 -10.11
CA PRO A 37 14.21 -4.95 -9.29
C PRO A 37 12.83 -4.95 -8.63
N ILE A 38 12.12 -6.09 -8.71
CA ILE A 38 10.83 -6.25 -8.05
C ILE A 38 10.96 -6.12 -6.53
N ASP A 39 12.13 -6.41 -5.97
CA ASP A 39 12.37 -6.36 -4.53
C ASP A 39 12.38 -4.92 -3.99
N ASP A 40 12.86 -3.94 -4.77
CA ASP A 40 12.76 -2.52 -4.41
C ASP A 40 11.28 -2.11 -4.29
N LEU A 41 10.45 -2.52 -5.26
CA LEU A 41 9.02 -2.21 -5.25
C LEU A 41 8.28 -2.93 -4.11
N ARG A 42 8.74 -4.13 -3.73
CA ARG A 42 8.21 -4.85 -2.56
C ARG A 42 8.53 -4.11 -1.28
N GLN A 43 9.72 -3.55 -1.13
CA GLN A 43 10.09 -2.73 0.03
C GLN A 43 9.21 -1.49 0.13
N VAL A 44 9.00 -0.78 -0.99
CA VAL A 44 8.11 0.39 -1.03
C VAL A 44 6.66 -0.01 -0.67
N ALA A 45 6.19 -1.16 -1.18
CA ALA A 45 4.86 -1.65 -0.84
C ALA A 45 4.73 -2.05 0.64
N ALA A 46 5.76 -2.64 1.24
CA ALA A 46 5.83 -2.95 2.66
C ALA A 46 5.81 -1.68 3.51
N TYR A 47 6.57 -0.65 3.11
CA TYR A 47 6.56 0.65 3.78
C TYR A 47 5.17 1.28 3.76
N GLY A 48 4.50 1.31 2.60
CA GLY A 48 3.13 1.82 2.51
C GLY A 48 2.11 1.01 3.31
N LEU A 49 2.33 -0.30 3.52
CA LEU A 49 1.50 -1.11 4.41
C LEU A 49 1.72 -0.71 5.88
N ILE A 50 2.96 -0.48 6.29
CA ILE A 50 3.30 -0.03 7.64
C ILE A 50 2.59 1.29 7.96
N GLU A 51 2.74 2.30 7.09
CA GLU A 51 2.07 3.59 7.23
C GLU A 51 0.53 3.45 7.26
N ALA A 52 -0.02 2.52 6.48
CA ALA A 52 -1.44 2.22 6.53
C ALA A 52 -1.86 1.62 7.87
N VAL A 53 -1.11 0.66 8.43
CA VAL A 53 -1.44 0.08 9.74
C VAL A 53 -1.34 1.14 10.85
N ASP A 54 -0.32 1.99 10.79
CA ASP A 54 -0.07 3.02 11.82
C ASP A 54 -1.11 4.13 11.80
N GLY A 55 -1.57 4.54 10.61
CA GLY A 55 -2.56 5.60 10.44
C GLY A 55 -4.02 5.15 10.42
N TYR A 56 -4.30 3.85 10.41
CA TYR A 56 -5.68 3.35 10.33
C TYR A 56 -6.42 3.48 11.66
N ASP A 57 -7.62 4.05 11.59
CA ASP A 57 -8.53 4.19 12.73
C ASP A 57 -9.82 3.37 12.49
N PRO A 58 -9.98 2.22 13.18
CA PRO A 58 -11.14 1.34 13.00
C PRO A 58 -12.45 1.92 13.57
N TRP A 59 -12.40 3.06 14.26
CA TRP A 59 -13.59 3.76 14.76
C TRP A 59 -14.23 4.66 13.72
N ARG A 60 -13.51 4.98 12.63
CA ARG A 60 -14.03 5.78 11.51
C ARG A 60 -14.94 5.00 10.55
N GLY A 61 -15.15 3.71 10.79
CA GLY A 61 -16.10 2.87 10.03
C GLY A 61 -15.66 2.49 8.62
N ALA A 62 -14.50 2.97 8.14
CA ALA A 62 -13.92 2.53 6.88
C ALA A 62 -13.31 1.13 7.02
N ARG A 63 -13.36 0.31 5.96
CA ARG A 63 -12.63 -0.97 5.92
C ARG A 63 -11.12 -0.71 5.74
N PHE A 64 -10.28 -1.57 6.31
CA PHE A 64 -8.83 -1.45 6.18
C PHE A 64 -8.33 -1.65 4.75
N GLU A 65 -8.79 -2.67 4.02
CA GLU A 65 -8.24 -3.02 2.70
C GLU A 65 -8.27 -1.84 1.69
N PRO A 66 -9.41 -1.15 1.47
CA PRO A 66 -9.44 -0.02 0.54
C PRO A 66 -8.54 1.13 1.00
N TYR A 67 -8.46 1.37 2.32
CA TYR A 67 -7.59 2.38 2.91
C TYR A 67 -6.11 2.05 2.65
N ALA A 68 -5.65 0.85 3.03
CA ALA A 68 -4.28 0.40 2.81
C ALA A 68 -3.91 0.37 1.32
N SER A 69 -4.85 -0.02 0.45
CA SER A 69 -4.67 -0.01 -1.00
C SER A 69 -4.40 1.40 -1.56
N VAL A 70 -5.03 2.43 -0.99
CA VAL A 70 -4.75 3.83 -1.37
C VAL A 70 -3.35 4.24 -0.91
N THR A 71 -2.98 3.96 0.35
CA THR A 71 -1.67 4.29 0.90
C THR A 71 -0.53 3.61 0.14
N ILE A 72 -0.58 2.30 -0.04
CA ILE A 72 0.45 1.52 -0.76
C ILE A 72 0.62 2.02 -2.20
N ARG A 73 -0.48 2.29 -2.91
CA ARG A 73 -0.39 2.84 -4.28
C ARG A 73 0.17 4.25 -4.29
N GLY A 74 -0.10 5.05 -3.25
CA GLY A 74 0.48 6.36 -3.02
C GLY A 74 2.00 6.28 -2.95
N GLU A 75 2.53 5.43 -2.06
CA GLU A 75 3.96 5.21 -1.87
C GLU A 75 4.65 4.71 -3.14
N LEU A 76 4.06 3.71 -3.81
CA LEU A 76 4.58 3.21 -5.09
C LEU A 76 4.68 4.33 -6.13
N LYS A 77 3.65 5.17 -6.26
CA LYS A 77 3.67 6.32 -7.19
C LYS A 77 4.67 7.40 -6.77
N HIS A 78 4.80 7.65 -5.46
CA HIS A 78 5.73 8.62 -4.91
C HIS A 78 7.17 8.22 -5.23
N HIS A 79 7.52 6.94 -5.01
CA HIS A 79 8.81 6.38 -5.37
C HIS A 79 9.18 6.62 -6.85
N PHE A 80 8.23 6.44 -7.78
CA PHE A 80 8.47 6.76 -9.21
C PHE A 80 8.62 8.25 -9.49
N ARG A 81 7.93 9.13 -8.76
CA ARG A 81 8.07 10.60 -8.91
C ARG A 81 9.43 11.08 -8.46
N ASP A 82 9.88 10.63 -7.29
CA ASP A 82 11.16 11.09 -6.73
C ASP A 82 12.34 10.66 -7.60
N GLN A 83 12.28 9.45 -8.14
CA GLN A 83 13.31 8.97 -9.07
C GLN A 83 13.22 9.59 -10.47
N ALA A 84 12.05 10.12 -10.86
CA ALA A 84 11.92 10.91 -12.08
C ALA A 84 12.40 12.35 -11.90
N ARG A 85 12.55 12.84 -10.68
CA ARG A 85 13.27 14.10 -10.45
C ARG A 85 14.77 13.93 -10.69
N ASP A 86 15.30 12.70 -10.57
CA ASP A 86 16.66 12.33 -10.97
C ASP A 86 16.82 12.03 -12.48
N LEU A 87 15.74 11.89 -13.25
CA LEU A 87 15.75 11.56 -14.69
C LEU A 87 14.74 12.43 -15.46
N SER A 88 15.24 13.36 -16.28
CA SER A 88 14.54 14.32 -17.16
C SER A 88 13.06 14.02 -17.53
N LEU A 89 12.25 15.08 -17.54
CA LEU A 89 10.77 15.15 -17.55
C LEU A 89 10.02 14.31 -18.60
N ASP A 90 10.66 13.87 -19.68
CA ASP A 90 9.98 13.20 -20.81
C ASP A 90 9.62 11.72 -20.52
N GLY A 91 10.33 11.05 -19.61
CA GLY A 91 10.07 9.63 -19.28
C GLY A 91 8.91 9.41 -18.29
N PHE A 92 8.63 10.39 -17.42
CA PHE A 92 7.72 10.25 -16.29
C PHE A 92 6.25 10.25 -16.70
N ALA A 93 5.85 11.14 -17.61
CA ALA A 93 4.45 11.28 -18.03
C ALA A 93 3.91 10.00 -18.71
N ALA A 94 4.72 9.37 -19.56
CA ALA A 94 4.35 8.13 -20.26
C ALA A 94 4.25 6.93 -19.30
N LEU A 95 5.13 6.83 -18.29
CA LEU A 95 5.09 5.78 -17.27
C LEU A 95 3.87 5.96 -16.34
N HIS A 96 3.61 7.19 -15.90
CA HIS A 96 2.48 7.52 -15.04
C HIS A 96 1.14 7.20 -15.73
N ALA A 97 1.00 7.52 -17.02
CA ALA A 97 -0.20 7.21 -17.80
C ALA A 97 -0.47 5.68 -17.88
N LYS A 98 0.58 4.87 -18.09
CA LYS A 98 0.46 3.40 -18.11
C LYS A 98 0.07 2.82 -16.75
N LEU A 99 0.64 3.34 -15.66
CA LEU A 99 0.32 2.92 -14.29
C LEU A 99 -1.12 3.22 -13.88
N VAL A 100 -1.63 4.41 -14.24
CA VAL A 100 -3.01 4.80 -13.93
C VAL A 100 -4.02 3.95 -14.71
N ALA A 101 -3.73 3.61 -15.96
CA ALA A 101 -4.59 2.74 -16.77
C ALA A 101 -4.71 1.31 -16.19
N GLN A 102 -3.62 0.75 -15.66
CA GLN A 102 -3.60 -0.61 -15.10
C GLN A 102 -4.21 -0.73 -13.70
N ALA A 103 -4.20 0.35 -12.91
CA ALA A 103 -4.74 0.35 -11.54
C ALA A 103 -6.28 0.41 -11.46
N ARG A 104 -7.00 0.52 -12.59
CA ARG A 104 -8.45 0.78 -12.67
C ARG A 104 -9.37 -0.46 -12.71
N LYS A 105 -8.88 -1.67 -12.37
CA LYS A 105 -9.73 -2.86 -12.22
C LYS A 105 -10.14 -3.05 -10.75
N PRO A 106 -11.45 -3.03 -10.40
CA PRO A 106 -11.89 -3.16 -9.02
C PRO A 106 -11.79 -4.62 -8.55
N ALA A 107 -11.25 -4.83 -7.35
CA ALA A 107 -11.40 -6.09 -6.61
C ALA A 107 -12.58 -5.92 -5.64
N GLY A 108 -13.50 -6.89 -5.66
CA GLY A 108 -14.75 -6.90 -4.91
C GLY A 108 -14.55 -6.98 -3.39
N ALA A 109 -15.51 -6.44 -2.64
CA ALA A 109 -15.45 -6.23 -1.21
C ALA A 109 -16.29 -7.27 -0.44
N THR A 110 -15.71 -7.91 0.59
CA THR A 110 -16.44 -8.71 1.59
C THR A 110 -16.00 -8.31 3.01
N SER A 111 -16.92 -8.30 3.98
CA SER A 111 -16.70 -7.86 5.37
C SER A 111 -16.57 -9.03 6.35
N ALA A 112 -15.67 -8.91 7.34
CA ALA A 112 -15.97 -9.05 8.77
C ALA A 112 -14.71 -8.75 9.62
N GLY A 113 -14.87 -7.97 10.69
CA GLY A 113 -13.84 -7.73 11.71
C GLY A 113 -13.38 -6.27 11.80
N LYS A 114 -13.43 -5.70 13.02
CA LYS A 114 -12.98 -4.32 13.32
C LYS A 114 -11.46 -4.14 13.19
N TRP A 115 -10.74 -5.24 13.00
CA TRP A 115 -9.32 -5.33 12.66
C TRP A 115 -9.16 -6.22 11.42
N PRO A 116 -8.18 -5.93 10.55
CA PRO A 116 -8.03 -6.61 9.28
C PRO A 116 -7.63 -8.08 9.47
N THR A 117 -8.60 -8.97 9.38
CA THR A 117 -8.38 -10.42 9.25
C THR A 117 -7.69 -10.73 7.93
N ARG A 118 -6.97 -11.86 7.88
CA ARG A 118 -6.11 -12.26 6.75
C ARG A 118 -6.86 -12.14 5.40
N PRO A 119 -6.30 -11.45 4.38
CA PRO A 119 -6.94 -11.25 3.07
C PRO A 119 -6.85 -12.46 2.14
#